data_AF-A0AAV2TSD1-F1
#
_entry.id   AF-A0AAV2TSD1-F1
#
_cell.length_a   1.000
_cell.length_b   1.000
_cell.length_c   1.000
_cell.angle_alpha   90.00
_cell.angle_beta   90.00
_cell.angle_gamma   90.00
#
_symmetry.space_group_name_H-M   'P 1'
#
loop_
_entity.id
_entity.type
_entity.pdbx_description
1 polymer ?
#
loop_
_entity_poly.entity_id
_entity_poly.type
_entity_poly.pdbx_seq_one_letter_code
_entity_poly.pdbx_strand_id
1 'polypeptide(L)'
;MGDTPPIRRPRASFVPHASIVDIPFKYLIIGVTSLPLFGLLICTFISVWKTYEEVTESVCGVSNFVPSISAVTGITPQLYIWRYLIGFQSGPRLILAAAYYQQHKLYASRLPKPFYFTILAKSALLLHMIDLVSFVGVAYVSNRENFPVHERLFIVFLVSSTMYMGVMLTIYSRLNAEGLLAPRVKHAYWMKTVFFSLTFVFIILLSYFHYAHRTKCYPNGKQSDAATGFLSTSLAFLISKMLNICLMCTVL
;
A
#
# COMPACT_ATOMS: atom_id res chain seq x y z
N MET A 1 9.40 71.81 -5.08
CA MET A 1 9.65 70.70 -4.15
C MET A 1 9.02 69.48 -4.78
N GLY A 2 9.82 68.69 -5.51
CA GLY A 2 9.34 67.60 -6.34
C GLY A 2 9.36 66.29 -5.57
N ASP A 3 8.21 65.63 -5.49
CA ASP A 3 8.06 64.30 -4.92
C ASP A 3 8.79 63.27 -5.80
N THR A 4 9.80 62.62 -5.24
CA THR A 4 10.44 61.45 -5.85
C THR A 4 9.63 60.21 -5.50
N PRO A 5 9.19 59.40 -6.48
CA PRO A 5 8.46 58.17 -6.19
C PRO A 5 9.40 57.11 -5.58
N PRO A 6 8.89 56.21 -4.71
CA PRO A 6 9.72 55.21 -4.05
C PRO A 6 10.27 54.18 -5.04
N ILE A 7 11.59 53.97 -4.99
CA ILE A 7 12.32 52.96 -5.76
C ILE A 7 11.82 51.56 -5.34
N ARG A 8 10.99 50.94 -6.17
CA ARG A 8 10.52 49.56 -5.97
C ARG A 8 11.66 48.61 -6.30
N ARG A 9 12.30 48.03 -5.28
CA ARG A 9 13.33 46.99 -5.45
C ARG A 9 12.76 45.81 -6.28
N PRO A 10 13.47 45.33 -7.32
CA PRO A 10 13.03 44.15 -8.05
C PRO A 10 12.97 42.95 -7.10
N ARG A 11 11.81 42.30 -7.03
CA ARG A 11 11.62 41.04 -6.31
C ARG A 11 12.52 40.01 -7.00
N ALA A 12 13.57 39.56 -6.32
CA ALA A 12 14.42 38.49 -6.81
C ALA A 12 13.53 37.28 -7.16
N SER A 13 13.32 37.06 -8.45
CA SER A 13 12.71 35.84 -8.95
C SER A 13 13.74 34.75 -8.75
N PHE A 14 13.50 33.87 -7.79
CA PHE A 14 14.24 32.62 -7.66
C PHE A 14 13.99 31.81 -8.94
N VAL A 15 14.95 31.87 -9.87
CA VAL A 15 14.97 31.02 -11.08
C VAL A 15 15.65 29.72 -10.65
N PRO A 16 14.93 28.59 -10.53
CA PRO A 16 15.57 27.32 -10.22
C PRO A 16 16.40 26.92 -11.45
N HIS A 17 17.70 26.69 -11.23
CA HIS A 17 18.59 26.16 -12.25
C HIS A 17 18.11 24.78 -12.72
N ALA A 18 18.06 24.62 -14.04
CA ALA A 18 17.65 23.40 -14.73
C ALA A 18 18.49 22.21 -14.26
N SER A 19 17.83 21.23 -13.64
CA SER A 19 18.44 19.96 -13.27
C SER A 19 18.29 19.00 -14.44
N ILE A 20 19.38 18.33 -14.84
CA ILE A 20 19.51 17.51 -16.06
C ILE A 20 18.56 16.30 -16.15
N VAL A 21 17.73 16.06 -15.13
CA VAL A 21 16.62 15.09 -15.19
C VAL A 21 15.45 15.65 -14.37
N ASP A 22 14.59 16.44 -15.00
CA ASP A 22 13.30 16.87 -14.43
C ASP A 22 12.28 15.73 -14.54
N ILE A 23 12.52 14.60 -13.86
CA ILE A 23 11.44 13.65 -13.60
C ILE A 23 10.54 14.33 -12.56
N PRO A 24 9.29 14.69 -12.88
CA PRO A 24 8.41 15.24 -11.88
C PRO A 24 8.26 14.20 -10.77
N PHE A 25 8.49 14.64 -9.53
CA PHE A 25 8.52 13.85 -8.30
C PHE A 25 7.43 12.75 -8.23
N LYS A 26 6.26 13.04 -8.81
CA LYS A 26 5.16 12.12 -9.05
C LYS A 26 5.53 10.80 -9.74
N TYR A 27 6.24 10.83 -10.87
CA TYR A 27 6.59 9.60 -11.60
C TYR A 27 7.63 8.77 -10.85
N LEU A 28 8.53 9.42 -10.12
CA LEU A 28 9.48 8.74 -9.25
C LEU A 28 8.72 7.98 -8.14
N ILE A 29 7.77 8.62 -7.45
CA ILE A 29 6.97 7.92 -6.43
C ILE A 29 6.17 6.77 -7.04
N ILE A 30 5.52 6.98 -8.18
CA ILE A 30 4.74 5.93 -8.87
C ILE A 30 5.65 4.74 -9.21
N GLY A 31 6.83 5.00 -9.78
CA GLY A 31 7.82 3.99 -10.09
C GLY A 31 8.21 3.22 -8.83
N VAL A 32 8.73 3.93 -7.82
CA VAL A 32 9.23 3.33 -6.58
C VAL A 32 8.15 2.55 -5.81
N THR A 33 6.91 3.03 -5.77
CA THR A 33 5.80 2.32 -5.10
C THR A 33 5.28 1.12 -5.88
N SER A 34 5.57 1.03 -7.18
CA SER A 34 5.23 -0.14 -8.02
C SER A 34 6.26 -1.28 -7.93
N LEU A 35 7.49 -1.02 -7.48
CA LEU A 35 8.57 -2.01 -7.38
C LEU A 35 8.20 -3.31 -6.64
N PRO A 36 7.51 -3.28 -5.49
CA PRO A 36 7.13 -4.51 -4.80
C PRO A 36 6.21 -5.40 -5.62
N LEU A 37 5.37 -4.82 -6.49
CA LEU A 37 4.52 -5.61 -7.37
C LEU A 37 5.39 -6.43 -8.33
N PHE A 38 6.35 -5.79 -8.98
CA PHE A 38 7.31 -6.47 -9.86
C PHE A 38 8.16 -7.48 -9.10
N GLY A 39 8.61 -7.12 -7.89
CA GLY A 39 9.32 -8.03 -6.99
C GLY A 39 8.55 -9.30 -6.68
N LEU A 40 7.26 -9.17 -6.34
CA LEU A 40 6.39 -10.30 -6.06
C LEU A 40 6.22 -11.22 -7.26
N LEU A 41 6.04 -10.65 -8.46
CA LEU A 41 5.93 -11.42 -9.70
C LEU A 41 7.21 -12.21 -10.00
N ILE A 42 8.37 -11.58 -9.83
CA ILE A 42 9.67 -12.23 -9.99
C ILE A 42 9.85 -13.34 -8.95
N CYS A 43 9.56 -13.08 -7.67
CA CYS A 43 9.67 -14.08 -6.60
C CYS A 43 8.76 -15.28 -6.85
N THR A 44 7.53 -15.03 -7.31
CA THR A 44 6.57 -16.09 -7.67
C THR A 44 7.09 -16.90 -8.86
N PHE A 45 7.57 -16.24 -9.91
CA PHE A 45 8.09 -16.91 -11.10
C PHE A 45 9.30 -17.80 -10.79
N ILE A 46 10.27 -17.28 -10.03
CA ILE A 46 11.43 -18.06 -9.58
C ILE A 46 10.99 -19.26 -8.74
N SER A 47 10.02 -19.06 -7.83
CA SER A 47 9.53 -20.13 -6.96
C SER A 47 8.84 -21.25 -7.73
N VAL A 48 8.03 -20.92 -8.74
CA VAL A 48 7.38 -21.92 -9.60
C VAL A 48 8.40 -22.71 -10.43
N TRP A 49 9.47 -22.05 -10.90
CA TRP A 49 10.46 -22.70 -11.76
C TRP A 49 11.50 -23.52 -10.99
N LYS A 50 12.01 -23.01 -9.87
CA LYS A 50 13.21 -23.55 -9.21
C LYS A 50 12.98 -24.12 -7.82
N THR A 51 11.95 -23.67 -7.11
CA THR A 51 11.84 -23.89 -5.65
C THR A 51 10.47 -24.44 -5.27
N TYR A 52 9.76 -25.04 -6.23
CA TYR A 52 8.34 -25.39 -6.10
C TYR A 52 8.07 -26.33 -4.92
N GLU A 53 8.82 -27.41 -4.76
CA GLU A 53 8.66 -28.36 -3.66
C GLU A 53 8.84 -27.70 -2.29
N GLU A 54 9.83 -26.82 -2.19
CA GLU A 54 10.19 -26.16 -0.94
C GLU A 54 9.18 -25.04 -0.55
N VAL A 55 8.55 -24.36 -1.51
CA VAL A 55 7.50 -23.35 -1.23
C VAL A 55 6.11 -23.97 -1.04
N THR A 56 5.91 -25.23 -1.45
CA THR A 56 4.61 -25.92 -1.40
C THR A 56 4.46 -26.82 -0.18
N GLU A 57 5.54 -27.19 0.49
CA GLU A 57 5.51 -27.97 1.71
C GLU A 57 4.65 -27.29 2.80
N SER A 58 3.66 -28.01 3.33
CA SER A 58 2.72 -27.49 4.31
C SER A 58 2.83 -28.22 5.64
N VAL A 59 2.37 -27.56 6.71
CA VAL A 59 2.31 -28.13 8.06
C VAL A 59 1.48 -29.42 8.12
N CYS A 60 0.52 -29.63 7.20
CA CYS A 60 -0.24 -30.88 7.12
C CYS A 60 0.54 -32.04 6.46
N GLY A 61 1.79 -31.84 6.01
CA GLY A 61 2.57 -32.86 5.27
C GLY A 61 2.07 -33.11 3.84
N VAL A 62 1.21 -32.24 3.33
CA VAL A 62 0.60 -32.31 2.00
C VAL A 62 1.07 -31.10 1.20
N SER A 63 1.67 -31.32 0.02
CA SER A 63 2.15 -30.23 -0.83
C SER A 63 0.97 -29.39 -1.34
N ASN A 64 0.98 -28.09 -1.07
CA ASN A 64 0.03 -27.17 -1.69
C ASN A 64 0.31 -27.06 -3.18
N PHE A 65 -0.72 -27.11 -4.04
CA PHE A 65 -0.51 -26.89 -5.48
C PHE A 65 0.06 -25.49 -5.79
N VAL A 66 -0.18 -24.51 -4.90
CA VAL A 66 0.28 -23.13 -5.08
C VAL A 66 0.86 -22.58 -3.77
N PRO A 67 2.07 -22.02 -3.80
CA PRO A 67 2.72 -21.48 -2.61
C PRO A 67 2.08 -20.17 -2.14
N SER A 68 2.00 -19.96 -0.83
CA SER A 68 1.56 -18.68 -0.27
C SER A 68 2.56 -17.56 -0.58
N ILE A 69 2.09 -16.30 -0.57
CA ILE A 69 2.95 -15.14 -0.84
C ILE A 69 4.10 -15.05 0.17
N SER A 70 3.81 -15.25 1.45
CA SER A 70 4.83 -15.28 2.50
C SER A 70 5.82 -16.45 2.33
N ALA A 71 5.43 -17.54 1.66
CA ALA A 71 6.35 -18.64 1.34
C ALA A 71 7.29 -18.26 0.18
N VAL A 72 6.78 -17.68 -0.92
CA VAL A 72 7.63 -17.31 -2.06
C VAL A 72 8.57 -16.15 -1.77
N THR A 73 8.20 -15.27 -0.82
CA THR A 73 9.07 -14.17 -0.37
C THR A 73 9.92 -14.55 0.86
N GLY A 74 9.70 -15.73 1.44
CA GLY A 74 10.36 -16.20 2.66
C GLY A 74 11.63 -17.05 2.44
N ILE A 75 11.99 -17.32 1.18
CA ILE A 75 13.06 -18.26 0.79
C ILE A 75 14.22 -17.54 0.10
N THR A 76 15.44 -18.04 0.27
CA THR A 76 16.64 -17.51 -0.38
C THR A 76 16.74 -18.01 -1.82
N PRO A 77 17.03 -17.15 -2.83
CA PRO A 77 17.42 -15.73 -2.74
C PRO A 77 16.27 -14.69 -2.82
N GLN A 78 15.02 -15.11 -3.05
CA GLN A 78 13.84 -14.25 -3.23
C GLN A 78 13.62 -13.30 -2.03
N LEU A 79 13.90 -13.77 -0.83
CA LEU A 79 13.83 -13.02 0.43
C LEU A 79 14.66 -11.74 0.39
N TYR A 80 15.87 -11.79 -0.15
CA TYR A 80 16.74 -10.61 -0.23
C TYR A 80 16.15 -9.59 -1.20
N ILE A 81 15.73 -10.04 -2.40
CA ILE A 81 15.08 -9.19 -3.39
C ILE A 81 13.86 -8.50 -2.78
N TRP A 82 13.01 -9.26 -2.09
CA TRP A 82 11.83 -8.75 -1.41
C TRP A 82 12.18 -7.69 -0.36
N ARG A 83 13.11 -7.99 0.56
CA ARG A 83 13.54 -7.06 1.63
C ARG A 83 14.10 -5.75 1.06
N TYR A 84 14.91 -5.80 0.00
CA TYR A 84 15.45 -4.61 -0.66
C TYR A 84 14.34 -3.76 -1.29
N LEU A 85 13.43 -4.37 -2.05
CA LEU A 85 12.33 -3.64 -2.69
C LEU A 85 11.40 -2.99 -1.67
N ILE A 86 11.08 -3.70 -0.57
CA ILE A 86 10.24 -3.18 0.50
C ILE A 86 10.94 -2.06 1.28
N GLY A 87 12.24 -2.21 1.57
CA GLY A 87 13.04 -1.17 2.20
C GLY A 87 13.09 0.10 1.35
N PHE A 88 13.36 -0.04 0.04
CA PHE A 88 13.50 1.09 -0.87
C PHE A 88 12.21 1.90 -1.02
N GLN A 89 11.04 1.24 -1.12
CA GLN A 89 9.77 1.96 -1.22
C GLN A 89 9.33 2.65 0.08
N SER A 90 9.90 2.26 1.23
CA SER A 90 9.41 2.76 2.53
C SER A 90 9.67 4.27 2.70
N GLY A 91 10.82 4.76 2.22
CA GLY A 91 11.20 6.16 2.27
C GLY A 91 10.19 7.08 1.55
N PRO A 92 9.90 6.86 0.26
CA PRO A 92 8.90 7.66 -0.45
C PRO A 92 7.51 7.63 0.20
N ARG A 93 7.11 6.51 0.80
CA ARG A 93 5.82 6.40 1.50
C ARG A 93 5.77 7.25 2.78
N LEU A 94 6.89 7.37 3.50
CA LEU A 94 7.00 8.29 4.65
C LEU A 94 6.86 9.76 4.22
N ILE A 95 7.54 10.14 3.14
CA ILE A 95 7.45 11.50 2.59
C ILE A 95 6.00 11.81 2.18
N LEU A 96 5.35 10.85 1.51
CA LEU A 96 3.96 10.97 1.09
C LEU A 96 3.00 11.11 2.28
N ALA A 97 3.22 10.35 3.36
CA ALA A 97 2.43 10.46 4.58
C ALA A 97 2.51 11.86 5.21
N ALA A 98 3.71 12.45 5.26
CA ALA A 98 3.93 13.79 5.76
C ALA A 98 3.25 14.85 4.87
N ALA A 99 3.37 14.73 3.55
CA ALA A 99 2.75 15.63 2.58
C ALA A 99 1.21 15.63 2.69
N TYR A 100 0.59 14.44 2.75
CA TYR A 100 -0.87 14.33 2.94
C TYR A 100 -1.33 14.93 4.27
N TYR A 101 -0.60 14.69 5.36
CA TYR A 101 -0.95 15.26 6.65
C TYR A 101 -0.94 16.80 6.62
N GLN A 102 0.08 17.41 6.00
CA GLN A 102 0.13 18.86 5.82
C GLN A 102 -1.05 19.37 5.00
N GLN A 103 -1.36 18.70 3.89
CA GLN A 103 -2.49 19.05 3.04
C GLN A 103 -3.84 18.95 3.79
N HIS A 104 -4.05 17.87 4.56
CA HIS A 104 -5.24 17.72 5.39
C HIS A 104 -5.34 18.81 6.46
N LYS A 105 -4.22 19.21 7.10
CA LYS A 105 -4.23 20.33 8.04
C LYS A 105 -4.70 21.65 7.40
N LEU A 106 -4.32 21.90 6.14
CA LEU A 106 -4.79 23.07 5.38
C LEU A 106 -6.27 23.00 5.03
N TYR A 107 -6.83 21.82 4.77
CA TYR A 107 -8.27 21.67 4.55
C TYR A 107 -9.07 21.78 5.85
N ALA A 108 -8.51 21.33 6.98
CA ALA A 108 -9.17 21.39 8.28
C ALA A 108 -9.61 22.82 8.64
N SER A 109 -8.80 23.84 8.31
CA SER A 109 -9.11 25.24 8.60
C SER A 109 -10.19 25.84 7.72
N ARG A 110 -10.57 25.18 6.62
CA ARG A 110 -11.60 25.64 5.68
C ARG A 110 -12.96 24.97 5.90
N LEU A 111 -13.04 24.02 6.82
CA LEU A 111 -14.23 23.21 7.06
C LEU A 111 -14.98 23.66 8.31
N PRO A 112 -16.32 23.50 8.34
CA PRO A 112 -17.15 23.96 9.47
C PRO A 112 -16.89 23.19 10.77
N LYS A 113 -16.30 21.98 10.71
CA LYS A 113 -15.97 21.12 11.87
C LYS A 113 -14.47 20.82 11.95
N PRO A 114 -13.61 21.80 12.26
CA PRO A 114 -12.15 21.67 12.19
C PRO A 114 -11.60 20.63 13.18
N PHE A 115 -12.21 20.50 14.36
CA PHE A 115 -11.77 19.55 15.39
C PHE A 115 -11.89 18.10 14.93
N TYR A 116 -13.08 17.71 14.43
CA TYR A 116 -13.32 16.36 13.91
C TYR A 116 -12.39 16.03 12.74
N PHE A 117 -12.23 16.96 11.79
CA PHE A 117 -11.34 16.75 10.65
C PHE A 117 -9.88 16.61 11.06
N THR A 118 -9.44 17.36 12.09
CA THR A 118 -8.08 17.25 12.64
C THR A 118 -7.85 15.89 13.28
N ILE A 119 -8.82 15.35 14.02
CA ILE A 119 -8.75 13.97 14.55
C ILE A 119 -8.60 12.98 13.41
N LEU A 120 -9.42 13.12 12.37
CA LEU A 120 -9.42 12.22 11.22
C LEU A 120 -8.08 12.25 10.46
N ALA A 121 -7.49 13.43 10.29
CA ALA A 121 -6.16 13.60 9.69
C ALA A 121 -5.04 12.99 10.54
N LYS A 122 -5.09 13.17 11.87
CA LYS A 122 -4.14 12.54 12.81
C LYS A 122 -4.27 11.02 12.81
N SER A 123 -5.50 10.49 12.81
CA SER A 123 -5.73 9.05 12.72
C SER A 123 -5.24 8.47 11.40
N ALA A 124 -5.43 9.20 10.29
CA ALA A 124 -4.92 8.78 8.99
C ALA A 124 -3.39 8.66 9.00
N LEU A 125 -2.69 9.65 9.57
CA LEU A 125 -1.24 9.61 9.72
C LEU A 125 -0.79 8.41 10.58
N LEU A 126 -1.41 8.23 11.75
CA LEU A 126 -1.07 7.11 12.65
C LEU A 126 -1.28 5.75 11.97
N LEU A 127 -2.44 5.55 11.34
CA LEU A 127 -2.75 4.29 10.64
C LEU A 127 -1.80 4.05 9.46
N HIS A 128 -1.38 5.09 8.75
CA HIS A 128 -0.39 4.96 7.68
C HIS A 128 0.99 4.57 8.22
N MET A 129 1.42 5.14 9.36
CA MET A 129 2.66 4.74 10.01
C MET A 129 2.62 3.29 10.47
N ILE A 130 1.52 2.85 11.09
CA ILE A 130 1.33 1.46 11.52
C ILE A 130 1.32 0.53 10.30
N ASP A 131 0.61 0.87 9.23
CA ASP A 131 0.62 0.10 7.97
C ASP A 131 2.02 -0.03 7.39
N LEU A 132 2.80 1.05 7.36
CA LEU A 132 4.14 1.01 6.80
C LEU A 132 5.08 0.16 7.66
N VAL A 133 5.10 0.37 8.97
CA VAL A 133 5.97 -0.38 9.90
C VAL A 133 5.63 -1.85 9.90
N SER A 134 4.33 -2.20 9.95
CA SER A 134 3.89 -3.60 9.89
C SER A 134 4.22 -4.24 8.54
N PHE A 135 4.09 -3.52 7.42
CA PHE A 135 4.45 -4.05 6.11
C PHE A 135 5.94 -4.35 5.96
N VAL A 136 6.79 -3.43 6.44
CA VAL A 136 8.24 -3.66 6.52
C VAL A 136 8.51 -4.84 7.46
N GLY A 137 7.85 -4.91 8.61
CA GLY A 137 7.95 -6.03 9.54
C GLY A 137 7.66 -7.38 8.88
N VAL A 138 6.55 -7.51 8.13
CA VAL A 138 6.19 -8.72 7.38
C VAL A 138 7.25 -9.13 6.36
N ALA A 139 7.93 -8.16 5.74
CA ALA A 139 8.99 -8.43 4.78
C ALA A 139 10.31 -8.87 5.42
N TYR A 140 10.60 -8.38 6.63
CA TYR A 140 11.86 -8.68 7.32
C TYR A 140 11.78 -9.91 8.22
N VAL A 141 10.65 -10.15 8.89
CA VAL A 141 10.42 -11.37 9.67
C VAL A 141 9.90 -12.45 8.73
N SER A 142 10.72 -13.42 8.37
CA SER A 142 10.27 -14.51 7.49
C SER A 142 9.27 -15.43 8.22
N ASN A 143 8.31 -15.97 7.49
CA ASN A 143 7.38 -16.97 8.01
C ASN A 143 8.09 -18.25 8.47
N ARG A 144 9.28 -18.55 7.94
CA ARG A 144 10.12 -19.68 8.35
C ARG A 144 10.93 -19.42 9.61
N GLU A 145 11.32 -18.18 9.85
CA GLU A 145 12.08 -17.77 11.04
C GLU A 145 11.17 -17.75 12.28
N ASN A 146 10.01 -17.09 12.16
CA ASN A 146 9.06 -16.98 13.26
C ASN A 146 7.63 -16.79 12.73
N PHE A 147 6.94 -17.91 12.47
CA PHE A 147 5.58 -17.90 11.96
C PHE A 147 4.60 -17.11 12.86
N PRO A 148 4.54 -17.29 14.19
CA PRO A 148 3.61 -16.54 15.04
C PRO A 148 3.76 -15.02 14.98
N VAL A 149 5.00 -14.52 14.92
CA VAL A 149 5.25 -13.08 14.81
C VAL A 149 4.91 -12.57 13.41
N HIS A 150 5.29 -13.30 12.36
CA HIS A 150 4.96 -12.95 10.98
C HIS A 150 3.44 -12.86 10.76
N GLU A 151 2.69 -13.84 11.24
CA GLU A 151 1.22 -13.87 11.15
C GLU A 151 0.58 -12.65 11.82
N ARG A 152 1.02 -12.30 13.04
CA ARG A 152 0.53 -11.11 13.76
C ARG A 152 0.84 -9.81 13.01
N LEU A 153 2.05 -9.67 12.48
CA LEU A 153 2.44 -8.49 11.69
C LEU A 153 1.59 -8.37 10.42
N PHE A 154 1.28 -9.49 9.76
CA PHE A 154 0.42 -9.52 8.59
C PHE A 154 -1.01 -9.09 8.91
N ILE A 155 -1.57 -9.55 10.03
CA ILE A 155 -2.90 -9.14 10.49
C ILE A 155 -2.92 -7.63 10.82
N VAL A 156 -1.92 -7.13 11.55
CA VAL A 156 -1.82 -5.70 11.88
C VAL A 156 -1.78 -4.86 10.61
N PHE A 157 -0.95 -5.24 9.64
CA PHE A 157 -0.86 -4.61 8.31
C PHE A 157 -2.20 -4.58 7.57
N LEU A 158 -2.92 -5.71 7.59
CA LEU A 158 -4.22 -5.85 6.94
C LEU A 158 -5.25 -4.88 7.53
N VAL A 159 -5.37 -4.89 8.85
CA VAL A 159 -6.32 -4.07 9.60
C VAL A 159 -5.98 -2.59 9.48
N SER A 160 -4.73 -2.20 9.75
CA SER A 160 -4.30 -0.80 9.72
C SER A 160 -4.45 -0.19 8.34
N SER A 161 -4.13 -0.93 7.27
CA SER A 161 -4.33 -0.43 5.91
C SER A 161 -5.79 -0.23 5.55
N THR A 162 -6.66 -1.14 5.99
CA THR A 162 -8.08 -1.10 5.68
C THR A 162 -8.72 0.08 6.40
N MET A 163 -8.38 0.26 7.68
CA MET A 163 -8.79 1.42 8.47
C MET A 163 -8.26 2.73 7.85
N TYR A 164 -6.99 2.79 7.45
CA TYR A 164 -6.41 3.97 6.80
C TYR A 164 -7.19 4.37 5.56
N MET A 165 -7.48 3.40 4.68
CA MET A 165 -8.26 3.66 3.46
C MET A 165 -9.68 4.14 3.77
N GLY A 166 -10.36 3.55 4.75
CA GLY A 166 -11.68 3.99 5.20
C GLY A 166 -11.68 5.42 5.76
N VAL A 167 -10.67 5.78 6.55
CA VAL A 167 -10.47 7.14 7.07
C VAL A 167 -10.23 8.12 5.91
N MET A 168 -9.37 7.77 4.94
CA MET A 168 -9.12 8.60 3.76
C MET A 168 -10.39 8.79 2.92
N LEU A 169 -11.15 7.74 2.65
CA LEU A 169 -12.44 7.84 1.94
C LEU A 169 -13.43 8.73 2.69
N THR A 170 -13.45 8.67 4.02
CA THR A 170 -14.27 9.56 4.87
C THR A 170 -13.81 11.01 4.74
N ILE A 171 -12.50 11.28 4.73
CA ILE A 171 -11.97 12.62 4.49
C ILE A 171 -12.41 13.14 3.11
N TYR A 172 -12.25 12.33 2.06
CA TYR A 172 -12.62 12.71 0.70
C TYR A 172 -14.13 12.89 0.50
N SER A 173 -14.96 12.06 1.12
CA SER A 173 -16.42 12.19 1.03
C SER A 173 -16.91 13.49 1.66
N ARG A 174 -16.29 13.91 2.78
CA ARG A 174 -16.56 15.22 3.40
C ARG A 174 -16.12 16.37 2.51
N LEU A 175 -14.92 16.30 1.95
CA LEU A 175 -14.43 17.33 1.00
C LEU A 175 -15.33 17.44 -0.24
N ASN A 176 -15.88 16.32 -0.72
CA ASN A 176 -16.82 16.30 -1.83
C ASN A 176 -18.17 16.92 -1.46
N ALA A 177 -18.70 16.64 -0.26
CA ALA A 177 -19.95 17.22 0.23
C ALA A 177 -19.88 18.75 0.33
N GLU A 178 -18.71 19.30 0.66
CA GLU A 178 -18.47 20.74 0.80
C GLU A 178 -18.05 21.40 -0.54
N GLY A 179 -18.06 20.65 -1.65
CA GLY A 179 -17.71 21.19 -2.97
C GLY A 179 -16.24 21.54 -3.18
N LEU A 180 -15.35 21.17 -2.24
CA LEU A 180 -13.92 21.49 -2.28
C LEU A 180 -13.11 20.57 -3.21
N LEU A 181 -13.77 19.59 -3.84
CA LEU A 181 -13.12 18.55 -4.64
C LEU A 181 -13.20 18.86 -6.14
N ALA A 182 -12.03 19.01 -6.78
CA ALA A 182 -11.95 19.21 -8.23
C ALA A 182 -12.51 17.98 -9.02
N PRO A 183 -13.07 18.16 -10.23
CA PRO A 183 -13.66 17.07 -11.01
C PRO A 183 -12.73 15.88 -11.25
N ARG A 184 -11.44 16.14 -11.54
CA ARG A 184 -10.41 15.10 -11.71
C ARG A 184 -10.25 14.22 -10.45
N VAL A 185 -10.41 14.82 -9.27
CA VAL A 185 -10.27 14.14 -7.98
C VAL A 185 -11.53 13.32 -7.66
N LYS A 186 -12.71 13.72 -8.15
CA LYS A 186 -13.96 12.94 -8.00
C LYS A 186 -13.86 11.58 -8.70
N HIS A 187 -13.33 11.54 -9.92
CA HIS A 187 -13.10 10.27 -10.63
C HIS A 187 -12.13 9.37 -9.87
N ALA A 188 -11.01 9.93 -9.39
CA ALA A 188 -10.06 9.17 -8.58
C ALA A 188 -10.66 8.68 -7.24
N TYR A 189 -11.53 9.47 -6.61
CA TYR A 189 -12.27 9.07 -5.41
C TYR A 189 -13.22 7.89 -5.68
N TRP A 190 -13.94 7.90 -6.79
CA TRP A 190 -14.80 6.78 -7.19
C TRP A 190 -13.98 5.50 -7.39
N MET A 191 -12.88 5.59 -8.15
CA MET A 191 -11.96 4.46 -8.34
C MET A 191 -11.42 3.93 -7.00
N LYS A 192 -11.01 4.81 -6.08
CA LYS A 192 -10.55 4.43 -4.73
C LYS A 192 -11.62 3.68 -3.94
N THR A 193 -12.87 4.09 -4.06
CA THR A 193 -14.00 3.44 -3.39
C THR A 193 -14.22 2.03 -3.95
N VAL A 194 -14.16 1.86 -5.28
CA VAL A 194 -14.26 0.53 -5.92
C VAL A 194 -13.11 -0.38 -5.47
N PHE A 195 -11.86 0.10 -5.50
CA PHE A 195 -10.70 -0.68 -5.02
C PHE A 195 -10.80 -1.03 -3.53
N PHE A 196 -11.35 -0.13 -2.70
CA PHE A 196 -11.58 -0.43 -1.29
C PHE A 196 -12.60 -1.55 -1.09
N SER A 197 -13.75 -1.48 -1.78
CA SER A 197 -14.76 -2.55 -1.74
C SER A 197 -14.21 -3.88 -2.21
N LEU A 198 -13.45 -3.89 -3.31
CA LEU A 198 -12.80 -5.09 -3.83
C LEU A 198 -11.79 -5.67 -2.84
N THR A 199 -11.00 -4.80 -2.19
CA THR A 199 -10.03 -5.19 -1.16
C THR A 199 -10.73 -5.85 0.03
N PHE A 200 -11.87 -5.32 0.47
CA PHE A 200 -12.65 -5.90 1.57
C PHE A 200 -13.19 -7.30 1.21
N VAL A 201 -13.71 -7.48 -0.01
CA VAL A 201 -14.14 -8.79 -0.51
C VAL A 201 -12.98 -9.79 -0.51
N PHE A 202 -11.79 -9.38 -0.98
CA PHE A 202 -10.61 -10.24 -0.96
C PHE A 202 -10.16 -10.61 0.45
N ILE A 203 -10.24 -9.70 1.43
CA ILE A 203 -9.94 -10.00 2.83
C ILE A 203 -10.85 -11.12 3.36
N ILE A 204 -12.15 -11.06 3.08
CA ILE A 204 -13.11 -12.09 3.49
C ILE A 204 -12.77 -13.43 2.84
N LEU A 205 -12.52 -13.43 1.53
CA LEU A 205 -12.15 -14.65 0.79
C LEU A 205 -10.85 -15.26 1.32
N LEU A 206 -9.82 -14.44 1.54
CA LEU A 206 -8.54 -14.88 2.09
C LEU A 206 -8.70 -15.50 3.49
N SER A 207 -9.49 -14.86 4.34
CA SER A 207 -9.77 -15.37 5.69
C SER A 207 -10.52 -16.70 5.65
N TYR A 208 -11.51 -16.82 4.76
CA TYR A 208 -12.26 -18.06 4.55
C TYR A 208 -11.35 -19.20 4.07
N PHE A 209 -10.54 -18.95 3.04
CA PHE A 209 -9.63 -19.96 2.50
C PHE A 209 -8.54 -20.35 3.50
N HIS A 210 -8.00 -19.38 4.26
CA HIS A 210 -7.02 -19.66 5.31
C HIS A 210 -7.61 -20.56 6.41
N TYR A 211 -8.82 -20.25 6.87
CA TYR A 211 -9.51 -21.07 7.87
C TYR A 211 -9.86 -22.47 7.35
N ALA A 212 -10.37 -22.56 6.12
CA ALA A 212 -10.72 -23.83 5.49
C ALA A 212 -9.48 -24.71 5.27
N HIS A 213 -8.35 -24.13 4.87
CA HIS A 213 -7.08 -24.83 4.70
C HIS A 213 -6.58 -25.43 6.02
N ARG A 214 -6.62 -24.65 7.10
CA ARG A 214 -6.14 -25.08 8.43
C ARG A 214 -7.01 -26.17 9.06
N THR A 215 -8.31 -26.16 8.79
CA THR A 215 -9.26 -27.08 9.44
C THR A 215 -9.48 -28.38 8.68
N LYS A 216 -9.35 -28.39 7.35
CA LYS A 216 -9.79 -29.52 6.54
C LYS A 216 -8.69 -30.36 5.91
N CYS A 217 -7.40 -30.00 6.06
CA CYS A 217 -6.19 -30.67 5.50
C CYS A 217 -6.54 -31.65 4.35
N TYR A 218 -7.09 -31.14 3.25
CA TYR A 218 -7.55 -31.99 2.14
C TYR A 218 -6.33 -32.59 1.42
N PRO A 219 -6.37 -33.85 0.96
CA PRO A 219 -5.31 -34.41 0.15
C PRO A 219 -5.29 -33.80 -1.27
N ASN A 220 -4.10 -33.80 -1.87
CA ASN A 220 -3.67 -33.13 -3.13
C ASN A 220 -4.73 -33.00 -4.26
N GLY A 221 -5.61 -33.98 -4.45
CA GLY A 221 -6.57 -34.02 -5.56
C GLY A 221 -7.78 -33.07 -5.49
N LYS A 222 -8.12 -32.51 -4.32
CA LYS A 222 -9.17 -31.46 -4.17
C LYS A 222 -8.60 -30.09 -3.76
N GLN A 223 -7.28 -30.00 -3.64
CA GLN A 223 -6.56 -28.82 -3.15
C GLN A 223 -6.24 -27.81 -4.27
N SER A 224 -6.31 -28.23 -5.54
CA SER A 224 -6.06 -27.39 -6.72
C SER A 224 -6.94 -26.15 -6.75
N ASP A 225 -8.24 -26.29 -6.52
CA ASP A 225 -9.20 -25.20 -6.74
C ASP A 225 -9.18 -24.20 -5.59
N ALA A 226 -9.02 -24.69 -4.35
CA ALA A 226 -8.93 -23.86 -3.15
C ALA A 226 -7.56 -23.14 -3.04
N ALA A 227 -6.45 -23.80 -3.43
CA ALA A 227 -5.12 -23.19 -3.41
C ALA A 227 -4.94 -22.18 -4.56
N THR A 228 -5.45 -22.49 -5.75
CA THR A 228 -5.50 -21.53 -6.88
C THR A 228 -6.38 -20.34 -6.52
N GLY A 229 -7.50 -20.56 -5.83
CA GLY A 229 -8.32 -19.51 -5.25
C GLY A 229 -7.57 -18.66 -4.22
N PHE A 230 -6.79 -19.28 -3.33
CA PHE A 230 -6.02 -18.57 -2.30
C PHE A 230 -4.87 -17.72 -2.87
N LEU A 231 -4.09 -18.23 -3.82
CA LEU A 231 -3.05 -17.40 -4.48
C LEU A 231 -3.69 -16.31 -5.32
N SER A 232 -4.71 -16.64 -6.13
CA SER A 232 -5.39 -15.66 -6.97
C SER A 232 -5.96 -14.52 -6.13
N THR A 233 -6.61 -14.84 -5.01
CA THR A 233 -7.12 -13.83 -4.07
C THR A 233 -6.02 -13.06 -3.34
N SER A 234 -4.90 -13.70 -2.98
CA SER A 234 -3.76 -13.03 -2.30
C SER A 234 -3.05 -12.06 -3.25
N LEU A 235 -2.84 -12.49 -4.50
CA LEU A 235 -2.23 -11.71 -5.55
C LEU A 235 -3.16 -10.56 -5.95
N ALA A 236 -4.46 -10.83 -6.14
CA ALA A 236 -5.44 -9.80 -6.47
C ALA A 236 -5.63 -8.79 -5.33
N PHE A 237 -5.54 -9.22 -4.07
CA PHE A 237 -5.53 -8.33 -2.91
C PHE A 237 -4.31 -7.38 -2.95
N LEU A 238 -3.10 -7.91 -3.15
CA LEU A 238 -1.90 -7.08 -3.24
C LEU A 238 -1.89 -6.20 -4.48
N ILE A 239 -2.36 -6.68 -5.63
CA ILE A 239 -2.53 -5.88 -6.85
C ILE A 239 -3.51 -4.73 -6.58
N SER A 240 -4.68 -5.01 -6.01
CA SER A 240 -5.66 -3.99 -5.62
C SER A 240 -5.04 -2.96 -4.67
N LYS A 241 -4.26 -3.42 -3.68
CA LYS A 241 -3.58 -2.54 -2.72
C LYS A 241 -2.50 -1.67 -3.39
N MET A 242 -1.66 -2.26 -4.22
CA MET A 242 -0.59 -1.58 -4.96
C MET A 242 -1.17 -0.59 -5.98
N LEU A 243 -2.25 -0.95 -6.68
CA LEU A 243 -2.99 -0.02 -7.54
C LEU A 243 -3.58 1.12 -6.73
N ASN A 244 -4.11 0.88 -5.53
CA ASN A 244 -4.68 1.93 -4.69
C ASN A 244 -3.59 2.91 -4.20
N ILE A 245 -2.40 2.40 -3.86
CA ILE A 245 -1.22 3.21 -3.53
C ILE A 245 -0.77 4.03 -4.76
N CYS A 246 -0.72 3.42 -5.94
CA CYS A 246 -0.40 4.10 -7.19
C CYS A 246 -1.44 5.19 -7.51
N LEU A 247 -2.74 4.92 -7.30
CA LEU A 247 -3.83 5.88 -7.43
C LEU A 247 -3.77 7.00 -6.38
N MET A 248 -3.15 6.80 -5.20
CA MET A 248 -2.89 7.90 -4.26
C MET A 248 -1.90 8.88 -4.90
N CYS A 249 -0.81 8.36 -5.46
CA CYS A 249 0.24 9.17 -6.08
C CYS A 249 -0.22 9.90 -7.35
N THR A 250 -1.20 9.37 -8.09
CA THR A 250 -1.70 9.99 -9.35
C THR A 250 -2.51 11.28 -9.14
N VAL A 251 -2.93 11.58 -7.91
CA VAL A 251 -3.80 12.73 -7.59
C VAL A 251 -3.04 13.91 -6.96
N LEU A 252 -1.76 13.73 -6.61
CA LEU A 252 -0.79 14.81 -6.41
C LEU A 252 -0.42 15.44 -7.77
#